data_AF-A0A3N7H7R7-F1
#
_entry.id   AF-A0A3N7H7R7-F1
#
_cell.length_a   1.000
_cell.length_b   1.000
_cell.length_c   1.000
_cell.angle_alpha   90.00
_cell.angle_beta   90.00
_cell.angle_gamma   90.00
#
_symmetry.space_group_name_H-M   'P 1'
#
loop_
_entity.id
_entity.type
_entity.pdbx_description
1 polymer ?
#
loop_
_entity_poly.entity_id
_entity_poly.type
_entity_poly.pdbx_seq_one_letter_code
_entity_poly.pdbx_strand_id
1 'polypeptide(L)'
;MPTAPNNRDLVTYTILAGSSAVLTAADELPGVVPVVEIHIDSALNKIPTATLTIADGNAAEQGFEVSGSRWLAPGKFIEIKAGYDGDNATVFKGIVVANSHQIQESGSLLVVTCKHETVRMTAGKKSRYYTEMKDRDVAEQLLAESGISDYEMATTDVVHEQLLQNQVSDWDFMTTRLDVNGLYYSVNEGKIVIGKAGADGDSVLTLTFGSNIVSFEATVDARTQSTAVLGYAWDQSVQDIEESEGEAGLSAYAGDQSLTWFWSNCSCTTSVVA
;
A
#
# COMPACT_ATOMS: atom_id res chain seq x y z
N MET A 1 22.95 2.07 -4.98
CA MET A 1 21.96 2.25 -6.06
C MET A 1 21.61 0.87 -6.58
N PRO A 2 20.34 0.49 -6.73
CA PRO A 2 19.99 -0.76 -7.37
C PRO A 2 20.43 -0.64 -8.83
N THR A 3 21.39 -1.47 -9.23
CA THR A 3 21.83 -1.57 -10.62
C THR A 3 20.72 -2.21 -11.44
N ALA A 4 20.48 -1.74 -12.67
CA ALA A 4 19.53 -2.38 -13.57
C ALA A 4 19.91 -3.86 -13.74
N PRO A 5 18.96 -4.80 -13.63
CA PRO A 5 19.27 -6.21 -13.69
C PRO A 5 19.86 -6.57 -15.05
N ASN A 6 21.03 -7.21 -15.05
CA ASN A 6 21.57 -7.81 -16.27
C ASN A 6 20.77 -9.08 -16.59
N ASN A 7 20.67 -9.42 -17.87
CA ASN A 7 20.01 -10.64 -18.37
C ASN A 7 20.70 -11.97 -17.91
N ARG A 8 21.61 -11.91 -16.94
CA ARG A 8 22.33 -13.05 -16.35
C ARG A 8 22.12 -13.16 -14.84
N ASP A 9 21.45 -12.19 -14.22
CA ASP A 9 21.27 -12.14 -12.78
C ASP A 9 20.13 -13.09 -12.42
N LEU A 10 20.38 -14.00 -11.48
CA LEU A 10 19.38 -14.97 -11.07
C LEU A 10 18.40 -14.29 -10.12
N VAL A 11 17.12 -14.30 -10.45
CA VAL A 11 16.08 -13.81 -9.55
C VAL A 11 15.99 -14.76 -8.35
N THR A 12 16.18 -14.22 -7.16
CA THR A 12 16.09 -14.97 -5.91
C THR A 12 14.95 -14.42 -5.06
N TYR A 13 14.24 -15.31 -4.39
CA TYR A 13 13.17 -14.93 -3.47
C TYR A 13 13.21 -15.80 -2.22
N THR A 14 12.71 -15.24 -1.13
CA THR A 14 12.57 -15.92 0.16
C THR A 14 11.22 -15.52 0.74
N ILE A 15 10.40 -16.51 1.11
CA ILE A 15 9.09 -16.28 1.73
C ILE A 15 9.15 -16.80 3.16
N LEU A 16 8.85 -15.92 4.12
CA LEU A 16 8.74 -16.25 5.53
C LEU A 16 7.26 -16.23 5.93
N ALA A 17 6.78 -17.27 6.61
CA ALA A 17 5.40 -17.38 7.06
C ALA A 17 5.33 -17.92 8.50
N GLY A 18 4.74 -17.16 9.41
CA GLY A 18 4.76 -17.46 10.84
C GLY A 18 3.50 -17.04 11.58
N SER A 19 3.42 -17.45 12.85
CA SER A 19 2.27 -17.10 13.72
C SER A 19 2.45 -15.77 14.47
N SER A 20 3.64 -15.18 14.39
CA SER A 20 4.01 -13.94 15.08
C SER A 20 4.35 -12.85 14.07
N ALA A 21 4.18 -11.58 14.45
CA ALA A 21 4.52 -10.42 13.62
C ALA A 21 6.04 -10.28 13.38
N VAL A 22 6.84 -10.91 14.23
CA VAL A 22 8.30 -11.00 14.08
C VAL A 22 8.63 -12.34 13.46
N LEU A 23 9.00 -12.32 12.18
CA LEU A 23 9.40 -13.48 11.41
C LEU A 23 10.92 -13.61 11.46
N THR A 24 11.40 -14.85 11.59
CA THR A 24 12.82 -15.17 11.60
C THR A 24 13.15 -16.17 10.49
N ALA A 25 14.44 -16.45 10.27
CA ALA A 25 14.86 -17.46 9.29
C ALA A 25 14.30 -18.87 9.59
N ALA A 26 13.81 -19.14 10.80
CA ALA A 26 13.15 -20.39 11.15
C ALA A 26 11.71 -20.50 10.60
N ASP A 27 11.11 -19.39 10.19
CA ASP A 27 9.77 -19.31 9.61
C ASP A 27 9.79 -19.36 8.08
N GLU A 28 10.94 -19.68 7.47
CA GLU A 28 11.07 -19.82 6.03
C GLU A 28 10.22 -20.98 5.51
N LEU A 29 9.47 -20.71 4.44
CA LEU A 29 8.71 -21.76 3.77
C LEU A 29 9.68 -22.83 3.25
N PRO A 30 9.39 -24.12 3.45
CA PRO A 30 10.21 -25.18 2.89
C PRO A 30 10.34 -25.01 1.37
N GLY A 31 11.56 -25.15 0.83
CA GLY A 31 11.81 -25.10 -0.62
C GLY A 31 11.12 -26.19 -1.45
N VAL A 32 10.29 -27.02 -0.81
CA VAL A 32 9.39 -27.99 -1.43
C VAL A 32 8.14 -27.31 -1.99
N VAL A 33 7.77 -26.11 -1.52
CA VAL A 33 6.59 -25.37 -1.98
C VAL A 33 6.87 -24.74 -3.36
N PRO A 34 6.21 -25.20 -4.45
CA PRO A 34 6.47 -24.68 -5.78
C PRO A 34 5.69 -23.38 -6.01
N VAL A 35 6.37 -22.24 -5.83
CA VAL A 35 5.81 -20.92 -6.12
C VAL A 35 5.89 -20.68 -7.63
N VAL A 36 4.75 -20.38 -8.25
CA VAL A 36 4.64 -20.09 -9.69
C VAL A 36 4.74 -18.59 -9.93
N GLU A 37 4.07 -17.79 -9.12
CA GLU A 37 4.02 -16.34 -9.30
C GLU A 37 3.92 -15.62 -7.96
N ILE A 38 4.62 -14.49 -7.87
CA ILE A 38 4.50 -13.50 -6.79
C ILE A 38 4.08 -12.18 -7.44
N HIS A 39 2.88 -11.72 -7.12
CA HIS A 39 2.36 -10.45 -7.60
C HIS A 39 2.11 -9.49 -6.44
N ILE A 40 2.78 -8.34 -6.42
CA ILE A 40 2.64 -7.32 -5.37
C ILE A 40 2.10 -6.04 -6.00
N ASP A 41 0.95 -5.58 -5.51
CA ASP A 41 0.35 -4.29 -5.84
C ASP A 41 0.50 -3.34 -4.65
N SER A 42 1.23 -2.24 -4.88
CA SER A 42 1.34 -1.13 -3.93
C SER A 42 0.93 0.15 -4.62
N ALA A 43 -0.02 0.86 -4.02
CA ALA A 43 -0.55 2.10 -4.54
C ALA A 43 -0.79 3.11 -3.42
N LEU A 44 -0.74 4.38 -3.78
CA LEU A 44 -1.00 5.48 -2.85
C LEU A 44 -2.46 5.47 -2.41
N ASN A 45 -2.70 5.76 -1.13
CA ASN A 45 -4.03 5.71 -0.48
C ASN A 45 -4.73 4.34 -0.58
N LYS A 46 -3.99 3.26 -0.88
CA LYS A 46 -4.50 1.89 -0.92
C LYS A 46 -3.68 0.99 0.01
N ILE A 47 -4.32 -0.04 0.52
CA ILE A 47 -3.65 -1.07 1.32
C ILE A 47 -2.89 -1.99 0.35
N PRO A 48 -1.55 -2.12 0.48
CA PRO A 48 -0.78 -3.01 -0.38
C PRO A 48 -1.28 -4.45 -0.28
N THR A 49 -1.35 -5.11 -1.43
CA THR A 49 -1.83 -6.48 -1.56
C THR A 49 -0.79 -7.31 -2.29
N ALA A 50 -0.49 -8.49 -1.75
CA ALA A 50 0.36 -9.48 -2.40
C ALA A 50 -0.47 -10.73 -2.69
N THR A 51 -0.32 -11.28 -3.89
CA THR A 51 -0.93 -12.53 -4.32
C THR A 51 0.17 -13.52 -4.63
N LEU A 52 0.14 -14.67 -3.96
CA LEU A 52 1.05 -15.77 -4.20
C LEU A 52 0.29 -16.88 -4.91
N THR A 53 0.77 -17.28 -6.08
CA THR A 53 0.24 -18.43 -6.82
C THR A 53 1.21 -19.59 -6.63
N ILE A 54 0.72 -20.68 -6.05
CA ILE A 54 1.49 -21.88 -5.73
C ILE A 54 0.87 -23.06 -6.47
N ALA A 55 1.69 -23.91 -7.08
CA ALA A 55 1.19 -25.17 -7.63
C ALA A 55 0.95 -26.15 -6.49
N ASP A 56 -0.31 -26.52 -6.24
CA ASP A 56 -0.64 -27.43 -5.15
C ASP A 56 -1.76 -28.37 -5.56
N GLY A 57 -1.48 -29.66 -5.45
CA GLY A 57 -2.43 -30.74 -5.66
C GLY A 57 -1.90 -31.81 -6.60
N ASN A 58 -2.10 -33.06 -6.17
CA ASN A 58 -1.77 -34.25 -6.95
C ASN A 58 -3.06 -35.04 -7.19
N ALA A 59 -3.52 -35.09 -8.44
CA ALA A 59 -4.75 -35.79 -8.83
C ALA A 59 -4.70 -37.29 -8.51
N ALA A 60 -3.50 -37.91 -8.49
CA ALA A 60 -3.33 -39.31 -8.14
C ALA A 60 -3.47 -39.58 -6.64
N GLU A 61 -3.06 -38.62 -5.80
CA GLU A 61 -3.08 -38.75 -4.33
C GLU A 61 -4.32 -38.11 -3.69
N GLN A 62 -5.17 -37.43 -4.47
CA GLN A 62 -6.40 -36.77 -4.03
C GLN A 62 -6.19 -35.79 -2.86
N GLY A 63 -5.00 -35.18 -2.80
CA GLY A 63 -4.56 -34.36 -1.67
C GLY A 63 -3.99 -33.01 -2.11
N PHE A 64 -4.07 -32.05 -1.19
CA PHE A 64 -3.43 -30.74 -1.27
C PHE A 64 -2.43 -30.63 -0.13
N GLU A 65 -1.15 -30.93 -0.39
CA GLU A 65 -0.13 -30.99 0.64
C GLU A 65 0.18 -29.60 1.21
N VAL A 66 0.28 -28.59 0.34
CA VAL A 66 0.62 -27.23 0.76
C VAL A 66 -0.56 -26.57 1.45
N SER A 67 -1.78 -26.74 0.95
CA SER A 67 -2.98 -26.22 1.61
C SER A 67 -3.29 -26.93 2.93
N GLY A 68 -2.92 -28.21 3.08
CA GLY A 68 -3.05 -28.95 4.33
C GLY A 68 -1.99 -28.58 5.36
N SER A 69 -0.84 -28.06 4.89
CA SER A 69 0.20 -27.52 5.74
C SER A 69 -0.28 -26.21 6.37
N ARG A 70 -0.20 -26.09 7.71
CA ARG A 70 -0.63 -24.89 8.44
C ARG A 70 0.24 -23.65 8.17
N TRP A 71 1.16 -23.72 7.21
CA TRP A 71 2.13 -22.67 6.88
C TRP A 71 1.43 -21.43 6.32
N LEU A 72 0.47 -21.61 5.41
CA LEU A 72 -0.23 -20.52 4.72
C LEU A 72 -1.69 -20.39 5.19
N ALA A 73 -2.00 -20.78 6.42
CA ALA A 73 -3.35 -20.62 6.95
C ALA A 73 -3.73 -19.12 7.08
N PRO A 74 -5.00 -18.75 6.86
CA PRO A 74 -5.46 -17.38 7.09
C PRO A 74 -5.15 -16.90 8.52
N GLY A 75 -4.70 -15.65 8.64
CA GLY A 75 -4.27 -15.03 9.90
C GLY A 75 -2.78 -15.20 10.24
N LYS A 76 -2.01 -15.95 9.43
CA LYS A 76 -0.55 -15.99 9.54
C LYS A 76 0.09 -14.71 9.03
N PHE A 77 1.21 -14.32 9.62
CA PHE A 77 2.04 -13.23 9.13
C PHE A 77 2.94 -13.74 8.01
N ILE A 78 3.16 -12.90 7.01
CA ILE A 78 3.98 -13.20 5.85
C ILE A 78 4.95 -12.05 5.57
N GLU A 79 6.16 -12.41 5.18
CA GLU A 79 7.16 -11.49 4.66
C GLU A 79 7.75 -12.08 3.39
N ILE A 80 7.73 -11.28 2.32
CA ILE A 80 8.25 -11.65 1.01
C ILE A 80 9.51 -10.82 0.80
N LYS A 81 10.62 -11.52 0.57
CA LYS A 81 11.90 -10.93 0.18
C LYS A 81 12.22 -11.35 -1.25
N ALA A 82 12.64 -10.39 -2.06
CA ALA A 82 13.03 -10.64 -3.44
C ALA A 82 14.26 -9.81 -3.79
N GLY A 83 15.06 -10.31 -4.70
CA GLY A 83 16.30 -9.68 -5.12
C GLY A 83 17.00 -10.43 -6.25
N TYR A 84 18.27 -10.13 -6.41
CA TYR A 84 19.11 -10.70 -7.46
C TYR A 84 20.36 -11.32 -6.83
N ASP A 85 20.79 -12.46 -7.38
CA ASP A 85 22.01 -13.17 -6.99
C ASP A 85 22.13 -13.47 -5.47
N GLY A 86 20.99 -13.64 -4.79
CA GLY A 86 20.91 -13.95 -3.37
C GLY A 86 20.86 -12.74 -2.43
N ASP A 87 20.99 -11.51 -2.94
CA ASP A 87 20.80 -10.29 -2.15
C ASP A 87 19.31 -9.90 -2.13
N ASN A 88 18.57 -10.50 -1.20
CA ASN A 88 17.11 -10.34 -1.09
C ASN A 88 16.73 -9.21 -0.13
N ALA A 89 15.99 -8.22 -0.64
CA ALA A 89 15.40 -7.15 0.16
C ALA A 89 13.91 -7.43 0.44
N THR A 90 13.38 -6.91 1.55
CA THR A 90 11.96 -7.08 1.89
C THR A 90 11.10 -6.23 0.97
N VAL A 91 10.28 -6.88 0.15
CA VAL A 91 9.39 -6.21 -0.81
C VAL A 91 7.95 -6.09 -0.28
N PHE A 92 7.54 -6.98 0.64
CA PHE A 92 6.21 -6.96 1.21
C PHE A 92 6.17 -7.60 2.60
N LYS A 93 5.36 -7.02 3.49
CA LYS A 93 5.06 -7.56 4.82
C LYS A 93 3.57 -7.43 5.09
N GLY A 94 2.95 -8.46 5.64
CA GLY A 94 1.52 -8.44 5.91
C GLY A 94 0.98 -9.70 6.55
N ILE A 95 -0.32 -9.94 6.37
CA ILE A 95 -1.05 -11.09 6.87
C ILE A 95 -1.78 -11.80 5.74
N VAL A 96 -1.91 -13.12 5.85
CA VAL A 96 -2.72 -13.94 4.95
C VAL A 96 -4.20 -13.69 5.26
N VAL A 97 -4.95 -13.25 4.26
CA VAL A 97 -6.39 -12.91 4.40
C VAL A 97 -7.27 -14.03 3.85
N ALA A 98 -6.91 -14.58 2.69
CA ALA A 98 -7.72 -15.57 2.02
C ALA A 98 -6.86 -16.56 1.23
N ASN A 99 -7.34 -17.80 1.18
CA ASN A 99 -6.78 -18.85 0.33
C ASN A 99 -7.87 -19.29 -0.65
N SER A 100 -7.53 -19.40 -1.92
CA SER A 100 -8.42 -19.86 -2.98
C SER A 100 -7.75 -20.98 -3.75
N HIS A 101 -8.51 -22.06 -3.99
CA HIS A 101 -8.06 -23.18 -4.82
C HIS A 101 -8.66 -23.03 -6.21
N GLN A 102 -7.81 -22.97 -7.22
CA GLN A 102 -8.19 -22.94 -8.61
C GLN A 102 -7.75 -24.24 -9.27
N ILE A 103 -8.71 -25.04 -9.71
CA ILE A 103 -8.44 -26.30 -10.41
C ILE A 103 -8.70 -26.09 -11.89
N GLN A 104 -7.67 -26.25 -12.71
CA GLN A 104 -7.74 -26.14 -14.17
C GLN A 104 -7.27 -27.44 -14.81
N GLU A 105 -7.48 -27.60 -16.12
CA GLU A 105 -6.98 -28.76 -16.87
C GLU A 105 -5.45 -28.87 -16.83
N SER A 106 -4.76 -27.73 -16.73
CA SER A 106 -3.29 -27.64 -16.65
C SER A 106 -2.72 -28.00 -15.27
N GLY A 107 -3.56 -28.08 -14.24
CA GLY A 107 -3.13 -28.35 -12.87
C GLY A 107 -3.98 -27.63 -11.82
N SER A 108 -3.68 -27.89 -10.55
CA SER A 108 -4.30 -27.21 -9.42
C SER A 108 -3.37 -26.17 -8.82
N LEU A 109 -3.92 -24.98 -8.59
CA LEU A 109 -3.23 -23.82 -8.08
C LEU A 109 -3.86 -23.39 -6.76
N LEU A 110 -3.01 -23.09 -5.78
CA LEU A 110 -3.36 -22.41 -4.55
C LEU A 110 -2.99 -20.93 -4.69
N VAL A 111 -4.00 -20.07 -4.64
CA VAL A 111 -3.85 -18.61 -4.67
C VAL A 111 -4.02 -18.09 -3.25
N VAL A 112 -2.96 -17.53 -2.69
CA VAL A 112 -2.95 -16.94 -1.35
C VAL A 112 -2.93 -15.43 -1.47
N THR A 113 -3.98 -14.78 -0.98
CA THR A 113 -4.08 -13.32 -0.92
C THR A 113 -3.64 -12.83 0.45
N CYS A 114 -2.60 -12.01 0.43
CA CYS A 114 -1.99 -11.37 1.57
C CYS A 114 -2.24 -9.86 1.50
N LYS A 115 -2.53 -9.24 2.63
CA LYS A 115 -2.68 -7.78 2.73
C LYS A 115 -1.83 -7.24 3.86
N HIS A 116 -1.43 -5.98 3.74
CA HIS A 116 -0.73 -5.30 4.83
C HIS A 116 -1.56 -5.31 6.13
N GLU A 117 -0.91 -5.21 7.29
CA GLU A 117 -1.54 -5.31 8.61
C GLU A 117 -2.66 -4.27 8.84
N THR A 118 -2.59 -3.13 8.15
CA THR A 118 -3.64 -2.10 8.12
C THR A 118 -5.00 -2.60 7.66
N VAL A 119 -5.09 -3.78 7.01
CA VAL A 119 -6.37 -4.42 6.70
C VAL A 119 -7.24 -4.65 7.93
N ARG A 120 -6.64 -4.80 9.14
CA ARG A 120 -7.41 -4.93 10.40
C ARG A 120 -8.29 -3.71 10.67
N MET A 121 -7.89 -2.52 10.19
CA MET A 121 -8.64 -1.28 10.34
C MET A 121 -9.89 -1.22 9.47
N THR A 122 -9.92 -2.01 8.39
CA THR A 122 -11.10 -2.16 7.52
C THR A 122 -12.15 -3.10 8.13
N ALA A 123 -11.77 -3.85 9.18
CA ALA A 123 -12.64 -4.85 9.79
C ALA A 123 -13.66 -4.20 10.74
N GLY A 124 -14.89 -4.09 10.25
CA GLY A 124 -16.04 -3.65 11.03
C GLY A 124 -16.23 -2.13 11.04
N LYS A 125 -17.45 -1.72 11.39
CA LYS A 125 -17.84 -0.32 11.50
C LYS A 125 -17.87 0.07 12.97
N LYS A 126 -17.31 1.22 13.30
CA LYS A 126 -17.27 1.74 14.66
C LYS A 126 -17.91 3.13 14.71
N SER A 127 -18.37 3.48 15.92
CA SER A 127 -18.84 4.83 16.22
C SER A 127 -18.04 5.36 17.41
N ARG A 128 -17.40 6.51 17.24
CA ARG A 128 -16.51 7.13 18.22
C ARG A 128 -16.64 8.65 18.19
N TYR A 129 -16.33 9.25 19.32
CA TYR A 129 -16.40 10.69 19.51
C TYR A 129 -15.04 11.17 20.02
N TYR A 130 -14.44 12.11 19.30
CA TYR A 130 -13.16 12.71 19.62
C TYR A 130 -13.38 14.19 19.93
N THR A 131 -12.77 14.69 21.00
CA THR A 131 -12.90 16.07 21.46
C THR A 131 -11.53 16.70 21.64
N GLU A 132 -11.35 17.91 21.12
CA GLU A 132 -10.11 18.68 21.25
C GLU A 132 -8.86 17.92 20.76
N MET A 133 -8.99 17.19 19.64
CA MET A 133 -7.91 16.39 19.07
C MET A 133 -7.52 16.86 17.67
N LYS A 134 -6.24 16.71 17.33
CA LYS A 134 -5.76 16.90 15.96
C LYS A 134 -6.00 15.65 15.13
N ASP A 135 -6.06 15.82 13.81
CA ASP A 135 -6.17 14.68 12.88
C ASP A 135 -5.00 13.69 13.01
N ARG A 136 -3.81 14.18 13.36
CA ARG A 136 -2.64 13.34 13.66
C ARG A 136 -2.89 12.48 14.89
N ASP A 137 -3.33 13.07 15.99
CA ASP A 137 -3.55 12.36 17.25
C ASP A 137 -4.61 11.26 17.08
N VAL A 138 -5.67 11.56 16.32
CA VAL A 138 -6.71 10.61 15.96
C VAL A 138 -6.14 9.46 15.13
N ALA A 139 -5.34 9.75 14.10
CA ALA A 139 -4.72 8.71 13.26
C ALA A 139 -3.73 7.83 14.05
N GLU A 140 -2.90 8.42 14.90
CA GLU A 140 -1.96 7.70 15.77
C GLU A 140 -2.71 6.79 16.75
N GLN A 141 -3.81 7.26 17.32
CA GLN A 141 -4.67 6.45 18.18
C GLN A 141 -5.25 5.24 17.42
N LEU A 142 -5.77 5.45 16.21
CA LEU A 142 -6.36 4.38 15.39
C LEU A 142 -5.32 3.31 14.99
N LEU A 143 -4.09 3.74 14.67
CA LEU A 143 -2.97 2.85 14.36
C LEU A 143 -2.54 2.04 15.58
N ALA A 144 -2.39 2.70 16.74
CA ALA A 144 -2.00 2.05 18.00
C ALA A 144 -3.01 0.99 18.45
N GLU A 145 -4.31 1.27 18.37
CA GLU A 145 -5.36 0.31 18.70
C GLU A 145 -5.38 -0.92 17.77
N SER A 146 -4.86 -0.78 16.56
CA SER A 146 -4.75 -1.86 15.58
C SER A 146 -3.47 -2.69 15.74
N GLY A 147 -2.61 -2.33 16.70
CA GLY A 147 -1.33 -2.98 16.98
C GLY A 147 -0.19 -2.55 16.06
N ILE A 148 -0.36 -1.43 15.34
CA ILE A 148 0.61 -0.94 14.36
C ILE A 148 1.47 0.13 15.01
N SER A 149 2.77 -0.15 15.15
CA SER A 149 3.73 0.76 15.80
C SER A 149 4.74 1.38 14.84
N ASP A 150 4.92 0.82 13.64
CA ASP A 150 5.91 1.29 12.68
C ASP A 150 5.28 2.23 11.64
N TYR A 151 5.18 3.50 12.00
CA TYR A 151 4.64 4.54 11.14
C TYR A 151 5.42 5.85 11.26
N GLU A 152 5.38 6.63 10.19
CA GLU A 152 5.86 7.99 10.12
C GLU A 152 4.74 8.87 9.58
N MET A 153 4.41 9.95 10.30
CA MET A 153 3.29 10.82 9.95
C MET A 153 3.69 12.30 10.02
N ALA A 154 3.32 13.06 9.00
CA ALA A 154 3.46 14.51 8.96
C ALA A 154 2.60 15.20 10.02
N THR A 155 3.03 16.39 10.47
CA THR A 155 2.27 17.18 11.44
C THR A 155 0.99 17.76 10.85
N THR A 156 -0.07 17.77 11.65
CA THR A 156 -1.31 18.52 11.40
C THR A 156 -1.46 19.61 12.45
N ASP A 157 -1.92 20.78 12.03
CA ASP A 157 -1.95 21.98 12.88
C ASP A 157 -3.34 22.25 13.46
N VAL A 158 -4.40 21.87 12.74
CA VAL A 158 -5.80 22.09 13.13
C VAL A 158 -6.20 21.17 14.28
N VAL A 159 -6.69 21.78 15.36
CA VAL A 159 -7.33 21.09 16.49
C VAL A 159 -8.83 21.15 16.27
N HIS A 160 -9.49 19.99 16.23
CA HIS A 160 -10.94 19.92 16.07
C HIS A 160 -11.61 19.91 17.43
N GLU A 161 -12.60 20.78 17.63
CA GLU A 161 -13.41 20.78 18.85
C GLU A 161 -14.15 19.45 19.01
N GLN A 162 -14.75 18.96 17.92
CA GLN A 162 -15.54 17.74 17.88
C GLN A 162 -15.33 17.00 16.55
N LEU A 163 -15.01 15.71 16.61
CA LEU A 163 -15.04 14.80 15.47
C LEU A 163 -15.87 13.56 15.83
N LEU A 164 -16.78 13.20 14.92
CA LEU A 164 -17.62 12.02 15.05
C LEU A 164 -17.28 11.01 13.97
N GLN A 165 -16.79 9.84 14.37
CA GLN A 165 -16.82 8.65 13.54
C GLN A 165 -18.20 8.03 13.72
N ASN A 166 -19.00 7.94 12.66
CA ASN A 166 -20.35 7.38 12.74
C ASN A 166 -20.53 6.22 11.76
N GLN A 167 -20.50 4.97 12.26
CA GLN A 167 -20.74 3.77 11.46
C GLN A 167 -19.82 3.63 10.24
N VAL A 168 -18.55 4.03 10.41
CA VAL A 168 -17.52 4.00 9.38
C VAL A 168 -16.36 3.13 9.89
N SER A 169 -15.62 2.47 8.99
CA SER A 169 -14.43 1.71 9.39
C SER A 169 -13.32 2.66 9.85
N ASP A 170 -12.38 2.18 10.66
CA ASP A 170 -11.27 3.02 11.12
C ASP A 170 -10.38 3.46 9.94
N TRP A 171 -10.23 2.58 8.95
CA TRP A 171 -9.51 2.88 7.71
C TRP A 171 -10.17 3.99 6.89
N ASP A 172 -11.47 3.89 6.63
CA ASP A 172 -12.19 4.87 5.79
C ASP A 172 -12.24 6.23 6.49
N PHE A 173 -12.43 6.23 7.82
CA PHE A 173 -12.41 7.46 8.60
C PHE A 173 -11.02 8.11 8.56
N MET A 174 -9.95 7.34 8.81
CA MET A 174 -8.58 7.85 8.69
C MET A 174 -8.31 8.42 7.30
N THR A 175 -8.59 7.65 6.24
CA THR A 175 -8.32 8.05 4.85
C THR A 175 -9.05 9.35 4.49
N THR A 176 -10.29 9.51 4.93
CA THR A 176 -11.05 10.76 4.73
C THR A 176 -10.39 11.95 5.44
N ARG A 177 -9.86 11.75 6.65
CA ARG A 177 -9.14 12.82 7.38
C ARG A 177 -7.79 13.15 6.75
N LEU A 178 -7.11 12.16 6.17
CA LEU A 178 -5.88 12.40 5.41
C LEU A 178 -6.16 13.22 4.15
N ASP A 179 -7.21 12.87 3.41
CA ASP A 179 -7.62 13.56 2.18
C ASP A 179 -7.96 15.04 2.42
N VAL A 180 -8.72 15.34 3.48
CA VAL A 180 -9.03 16.72 3.91
C VAL A 180 -7.76 17.53 4.22
N ASN A 181 -6.71 16.88 4.71
CA ASN A 181 -5.43 17.53 5.02
C ASN A 181 -4.43 17.51 3.84
N GLY A 182 -4.81 16.96 2.68
CA GLY A 182 -3.89 16.79 1.54
C GLY A 182 -2.73 15.84 1.84
N LEU A 183 -2.92 14.91 2.77
CA LEU A 183 -1.94 13.89 3.14
C LEU A 183 -2.19 12.62 2.34
N TYR A 184 -1.11 11.91 2.02
CA TYR A 184 -1.20 10.60 1.39
C TYR A 184 -0.76 9.50 2.35
N TYR A 185 -1.34 8.31 2.16
CA TYR A 185 -0.90 7.08 2.79
C TYR A 185 -0.08 6.25 1.78
N SER A 186 1.05 5.73 2.24
CA SER A 186 1.84 4.73 1.52
C SER A 186 2.47 3.74 2.50
N VAL A 187 2.89 2.59 1.99
CA VAL A 187 3.67 1.62 2.76
C VAL A 187 4.94 1.35 1.99
N ASN A 188 6.08 1.51 2.65
CA ASN A 188 7.38 1.19 2.09
C ASN A 188 8.10 0.20 3.01
N GLU A 189 8.48 -0.97 2.47
CA GLU A 189 9.18 -2.03 3.22
C GLU A 189 8.48 -2.46 4.53
N GLY A 190 7.16 -2.27 4.62
CA GLY A 190 6.35 -2.57 5.81
C GLY A 190 6.20 -1.41 6.80
N LYS A 191 6.90 -0.29 6.60
CA LYS A 191 6.71 0.95 7.33
C LYS A 191 5.61 1.79 6.69
N ILE A 192 4.67 2.27 7.49
CA ILE A 192 3.63 3.20 7.01
C ILE A 192 4.22 4.61 6.93
N VAL A 193 4.02 5.27 5.80
CA VAL A 193 4.41 6.67 5.61
C VAL A 193 3.17 7.47 5.23
N ILE A 194 2.84 8.44 6.10
CA ILE A 194 1.79 9.43 5.91
C ILE A 194 2.44 10.79 5.70
N GLY A 195 2.55 11.22 4.44
CA GLY A 195 3.29 12.41 4.05
C GLY A 195 2.41 13.50 3.44
N LYS A 196 2.95 14.72 3.35
CA LYS A 196 2.39 15.77 2.49
C LYS A 196 2.84 15.52 1.06
N ALA A 197 1.92 15.64 0.10
CA ALA A 197 2.30 15.66 -1.31
C ALA A 197 3.08 16.96 -1.59
N GLY A 198 4.38 16.85 -1.80
CA GLY A 198 5.26 17.96 -2.14
C GLY A 198 6.13 17.60 -3.35
N ALA A 199 6.47 18.60 -4.16
CA ALA A 199 7.29 18.42 -5.36
C ALA A 199 8.77 18.76 -5.14
N ASP A 200 9.15 19.15 -3.91
CA ASP A 200 10.51 19.57 -3.54
C ASP A 200 11.45 18.39 -3.25
N GLY A 201 11.40 17.35 -4.09
CA GLY A 201 12.29 16.20 -4.00
C GLY A 201 13.37 16.27 -5.08
N ASP A 202 14.62 16.01 -4.72
CA ASP A 202 15.68 15.79 -5.70
C ASP A 202 15.34 14.59 -6.59
N SER A 203 15.66 14.68 -7.89
CA SER A 203 15.50 13.56 -8.81
C SER A 203 16.36 12.38 -8.36
N VAL A 204 15.72 11.34 -7.83
CA VAL A 204 16.41 10.14 -7.32
C VAL A 204 16.82 9.20 -8.47
N LEU A 205 16.11 9.23 -9.60
CA LEU A 205 16.33 8.33 -10.72
C LEU A 205 16.09 9.04 -12.06
N THR A 206 17.09 8.99 -12.94
CA THR A 206 16.96 9.45 -14.32
C THR A 206 16.64 8.27 -15.24
N LEU A 207 15.43 8.26 -15.79
CA LEU A 207 15.02 7.27 -16.79
C LEU A 207 15.36 7.78 -18.19
N THR A 208 16.19 7.03 -18.92
CA THR A 208 16.58 7.38 -20.29
C THR A 208 15.88 6.45 -21.28
N PHE A 209 15.13 7.04 -22.21
CA PHE A 209 14.47 6.30 -23.29
C PHE A 209 15.50 5.60 -24.18
N GLY A 210 15.30 4.30 -24.40
CA GLY A 210 16.22 3.47 -25.18
C GLY A 210 17.31 2.75 -24.37
N SER A 211 17.41 2.98 -23.05
CA SER A 211 18.31 2.21 -22.18
C SER A 211 17.57 1.48 -21.07
N ASN A 212 16.81 2.20 -20.25
CA ASN A 212 16.30 1.68 -18.96
C ASN A 212 14.77 1.64 -18.88
N ILE A 213 14.08 1.98 -19.98
CA ILE A 213 12.62 1.99 -20.07
C ILE A 213 12.17 0.86 -20.99
N VAL A 214 11.37 -0.07 -20.47
CA VAL A 214 10.71 -1.11 -21.28
C VAL A 214 9.45 -0.54 -21.94
N SER A 215 8.61 0.12 -21.15
CA SER A 215 7.39 0.80 -21.59
C SER A 215 7.15 2.04 -20.75
N PHE A 216 6.70 3.13 -21.38
CA PHE A 216 6.33 4.36 -20.69
C PHE A 216 5.06 4.93 -21.33
N GLU A 217 4.06 5.17 -20.49
CA GLU A 217 2.81 5.82 -20.87
C GLU A 217 2.61 7.01 -19.95
N ALA A 218 2.48 8.20 -20.54
CA ALA A 218 2.19 9.43 -19.82
C ALA A 218 0.98 10.10 -20.47
N THR A 219 -0.02 10.39 -19.64
CA THR A 219 -1.23 11.11 -20.06
C THR A 219 -1.27 12.45 -19.33
N VAL A 220 -1.47 13.52 -20.10
CA VAL A 220 -1.73 14.85 -19.55
C VAL A 220 -3.22 15.12 -19.66
N ASP A 221 -3.87 15.33 -18.52
CA ASP A 221 -5.30 15.64 -18.44
C ASP A 221 -5.52 16.95 -17.70
N ALA A 222 -6.14 17.92 -18.36
CA ALA A 222 -6.45 19.24 -17.82
C ALA A 222 -7.94 19.41 -17.48
N ARG A 223 -8.78 18.38 -17.67
CA ARG A 223 -10.25 18.51 -17.54
C ARG A 223 -10.71 18.91 -16.14
N THR A 224 -10.02 18.45 -15.12
CA THR A 224 -10.31 18.74 -13.70
C THR A 224 -9.30 19.73 -13.10
N GLN A 225 -8.53 20.43 -13.94
CA GLN A 225 -7.54 21.39 -13.51
C GLN A 225 -8.19 22.76 -13.27
N SER A 226 -8.35 23.12 -12.00
CA SER A 226 -8.84 24.44 -11.60
C SER A 226 -7.67 25.35 -11.26
N THR A 227 -7.71 26.62 -11.67
CA THR A 227 -6.69 27.63 -11.32
C THR A 227 -6.81 28.07 -9.86
N ALA A 228 -8.04 28.13 -9.36
CA ALA A 228 -8.35 28.46 -7.97
C ALA A 228 -9.58 27.66 -7.51
N VAL A 229 -9.65 27.41 -6.21
CA VAL A 229 -10.80 26.78 -5.55
C VAL A 229 -11.31 27.73 -4.49
N LEU A 230 -12.58 28.13 -4.61
CA LEU A 230 -13.27 28.98 -3.63
C LEU A 230 -14.07 28.08 -2.68
N GLY A 231 -13.79 28.20 -1.40
CA GLY A 231 -14.52 27.57 -0.30
C GLY A 231 -15.42 28.58 0.39
N TYR A 232 -16.66 28.18 0.66
CA TYR A 232 -17.65 28.98 1.39
C TYR A 232 -18.00 28.25 2.69
N ALA A 233 -17.93 28.95 3.81
CA ALA A 233 -18.34 28.46 5.13
C ALA A 233 -19.34 29.42 5.78
N TRP A 234 -20.22 28.91 6.64
CA TRP A 234 -21.17 29.76 7.37
C TRP A 234 -20.62 30.06 8.77
N ASP A 235 -20.39 31.34 9.08
CA ASP A 235 -20.02 31.76 10.42
C ASP A 235 -21.30 32.02 11.25
N GLN A 236 -21.53 31.19 12.26
CA GLN A 236 -22.70 31.31 13.14
C GLN A 236 -22.66 32.54 14.05
N SER A 237 -21.47 33.10 14.31
CA SER A 237 -21.30 34.25 15.19
C SER A 237 -21.67 35.56 14.50
N VAL A 238 -21.31 35.70 13.22
CA VAL A 238 -21.61 36.88 12.39
C VAL A 238 -22.90 36.71 11.57
N GLN A 239 -23.38 35.46 11.42
CA GLN A 239 -24.53 35.09 10.56
C GLN A 239 -24.32 35.49 9.09
N ASP A 240 -23.11 35.26 8.59
CA ASP A 240 -22.73 35.56 7.21
C ASP A 240 -21.83 34.45 6.63
N ILE A 241 -21.61 34.49 5.32
CA ILE A 241 -20.74 33.56 4.62
C ILE A 241 -19.30 34.06 4.70
N GLU A 242 -18.41 33.21 5.19
CA GLU A 242 -16.97 33.36 5.09
C GLU A 242 -16.47 32.74 3.78
N GLU A 243 -15.68 33.50 3.03
CA GLU A 243 -15.07 33.07 1.77
C GLU A 243 -13.58 32.83 1.99
N SER A 244 -13.07 31.70 1.48
CA SER A 244 -11.65 31.38 1.46
C SER A 244 -11.24 30.93 0.07
N GLU A 245 -10.14 31.48 -0.44
CA GLU A 245 -9.59 31.13 -1.75
C GLU A 245 -8.31 30.31 -1.59
N GLY A 246 -8.26 29.18 -2.28
CA GLY A 246 -7.06 28.37 -2.43
C GLY A 246 -6.52 28.46 -3.86
N GLU A 247 -5.28 28.92 -4.01
CA GLU A 247 -4.58 28.88 -5.29
C GLU A 247 -4.08 27.47 -5.61
N ALA A 248 -4.31 27.01 -6.84
CA ALA A 248 -3.74 25.75 -7.32
C ALA A 248 -2.35 26.03 -7.94
N GLY A 249 -1.28 25.75 -7.20
CA GLY A 249 0.09 25.93 -7.69
C GLY A 249 0.60 24.76 -8.52
N LEU A 250 0.28 24.66 -9.83
CA LEU A 250 0.83 23.62 -10.69
C LEU A 250 1.06 24.06 -12.17
N SER A 251 2.19 23.60 -12.74
CA SER A 251 2.73 23.92 -14.08
C SER A 251 2.00 23.20 -15.23
N ALA A 252 1.78 23.90 -16.35
CA ALA A 252 1.03 23.43 -17.53
C ALA A 252 1.88 22.79 -18.66
N TYR A 253 3.11 22.32 -18.37
CA TYR A 253 4.04 21.85 -19.40
C TYR A 253 4.38 20.36 -19.29
N ALA A 254 4.16 19.62 -20.37
CA ALA A 254 4.50 18.20 -20.49
C ALA A 254 6.00 17.92 -20.71
N GLY A 255 6.82 18.97 -20.88
CA GLY A 255 8.23 18.86 -21.30
C GLY A 255 9.28 18.97 -20.19
N ASP A 256 8.87 19.34 -18.97
CA ASP A 256 9.74 19.38 -17.80
C ASP A 256 8.97 18.82 -16.61
N GLN A 257 9.15 17.52 -16.35
CA GLN A 257 8.36 16.76 -15.36
C GLN A 257 8.97 16.78 -13.95
N SER A 258 9.82 17.76 -13.61
CA SER A 258 10.28 17.88 -12.23
C SER A 258 9.20 18.33 -11.25
N LEU A 259 8.01 18.72 -11.74
CA LEU A 259 6.96 19.24 -10.88
C LEU A 259 5.60 18.65 -11.29
N THR A 260 5.05 17.93 -10.33
CA THR A 260 3.62 17.84 -10.01
C THR A 260 2.80 16.72 -10.68
N TRP A 261 2.75 15.59 -9.96
CA TRP A 261 1.89 14.44 -10.27
C TRP A 261 0.51 14.63 -9.65
N PHE A 262 -0.54 14.48 -10.47
CA PHE A 262 -1.93 14.39 -10.03
C PHE A 262 -2.20 12.96 -9.52
N TRP A 263 -2.63 12.83 -8.26
CA TRP A 263 -2.65 11.59 -7.48
C TRP A 263 -3.84 10.67 -7.80
N SER A 264 -4.03 10.27 -9.05
CA SER A 264 -5.15 9.38 -9.39
C SER A 264 -4.78 7.91 -9.58
N ASN A 265 -3.53 7.52 -9.89
CA ASN A 265 -3.16 6.11 -10.07
C ASN A 265 -1.64 5.91 -10.20
N CYS A 266 -0.88 6.15 -9.12
CA CYS A 266 0.46 5.55 -9.02
C CYS A 266 0.31 4.17 -8.39
N SER A 267 0.27 3.13 -9.23
CA SER A 267 0.46 1.74 -8.82
C SER A 267 1.86 1.31 -9.19
N CYS A 268 2.68 0.98 -8.19
CA CYS A 268 3.91 0.26 -8.40
C CYS A 268 3.56 -1.24 -8.33
N THR A 269 3.55 -1.88 -9.50
CA THR A 269 3.29 -3.31 -9.61
C THR A 269 4.63 -4.02 -9.76
N THR A 270 4.98 -4.84 -8.77
CA THR A 270 6.14 -5.74 -8.86
C THR A 270 5.62 -7.15 -9.06
N SER A 271 5.77 -7.67 -10.27
CA SER A 271 5.54 -9.10 -10.55
C SER A 271 6.90 -9.80 -10.67
N VAL A 272 7.10 -10.83 -9.86
CA VAL A 272 8.19 -11.79 -10.02
C VAL A 272 7.55 -13.09 -10.49
N VAL A 273 7.84 -13.46 -11.73
CA VAL A 273 7.42 -14.74 -12.33
C VAL A 273 8.58 -15.71 -12.18
N ALA A 274 8.31 -16.88 -11.59
CA ALA A 274 9.29 -17.94 -11.39
C ALA A 274 9.53 -18.74 -12.68
#